data_AF-A0A5Q4YU60-F1
#
_entry.id   AF-A0A5Q4YU60-F1
#
_cell.length_a   1.000
_cell.length_b   1.000
_cell.length_c   1.000
_cell.angle_alpha   90.00
_cell.angle_beta   90.00
_cell.angle_gamma   90.00
#
_symmetry.space_group_name_H-M   'P 1'
#
loop_
_entity.id
_entity.type
_entity.pdbx_description
1 polymer ?
#
loop_
_entity_poly.entity_id
_entity_poly.type
_entity_poly.pdbx_seq_one_letter_code
_entity_poly.pdbx_strand_id
1 'polypeptide(L)'
;MTALDSAARPEQSKQQPVNLASLPLDEALQRAYVAGEKILIDSDAIAAVSQDLWTNWMNANVPNACGQSEDEYGALLNLMMNHFFHGLTEGVKRFAEDARTMERVERDLCDHSRWAWKVYNVLAFMSEAISDDRAGELPVRCTVVDLRLDVEKLATDLMDLVRNARHG
;
A
#
# COMPACT_ATOMS: atom_id res chain seq x y z
N MET A 1 -3.14 -27.34 27.52
CA MET A 1 -2.21 -26.19 27.36
C MET A 1 -0.99 -26.70 26.64
N THR A 2 -1.02 -26.65 25.31
CA THR A 2 0.09 -27.04 24.44
C THR A 2 0.72 -25.76 23.91
N ALA A 3 1.98 -25.54 24.27
CA ALA A 3 2.77 -24.42 23.79
C ALA A 3 2.92 -24.54 22.27
N LEU A 4 2.47 -23.52 21.54
CA LEU A 4 2.83 -23.30 20.15
C LEU A 4 4.27 -22.78 20.16
N ASP A 5 5.24 -23.69 20.00
CA ASP A 5 6.60 -23.32 19.62
C ASP A 5 6.52 -22.68 18.23
N SER A 6 6.49 -21.34 18.20
CA SER A 6 6.80 -20.55 17.01
C SER A 6 8.27 -20.79 16.66
N ALA A 7 8.52 -21.86 15.91
CA ALA A 7 9.80 -22.13 15.30
C ALA A 7 10.13 -20.96 14.34
N ALA A 8 11.04 -20.09 14.78
CA ALA A 8 11.63 -19.05 13.96
C ALA A 8 12.25 -19.70 12.70
N ARG A 9 11.85 -19.23 11.52
CA ARG A 9 12.18 -19.86 10.24
C ARG A 9 13.55 -19.43 9.70
N PRO A 10 14.25 -20.29 8.94
CA PRO A 10 15.69 -20.16 8.64
C PRO A 10 16.05 -19.08 7.60
N GLU A 11 15.09 -18.50 6.89
CA GLU A 11 15.35 -17.56 5.79
C GLU A 11 15.43 -16.08 6.24
N GLN A 12 14.96 -15.74 7.45
CA GLN A 12 15.19 -14.42 8.08
C GLN A 12 16.64 -14.24 8.62
N SER A 13 17.52 -15.23 8.40
CA SER A 13 18.81 -15.40 9.07
C SER A 13 19.94 -14.43 8.64
N LYS A 14 19.63 -13.32 7.94
CA LYS A 14 20.64 -12.27 7.66
C LYS A 14 20.52 -11.02 8.50
N GLN A 15 19.44 -10.84 9.26
CA GLN A 15 19.29 -9.73 10.19
C GLN A 15 18.79 -10.26 11.54
N GLN A 16 19.44 -9.79 12.61
CA GLN A 16 19.09 -10.17 13.97
C GLN A 16 17.63 -9.76 14.24
N PRO A 17 16.76 -10.65 14.76
CA PRO A 17 15.37 -10.31 15.03
C PRO A 17 15.31 -9.14 16.01
N VAL A 18 14.67 -8.05 15.58
CA VAL A 18 14.49 -6.85 16.40
C VAL A 18 13.28 -7.04 17.28
N ASN A 19 13.48 -6.97 18.61
CA ASN A 19 12.37 -6.94 19.55
C ASN A 19 11.66 -5.59 19.46
N LEU A 20 10.47 -5.54 18.83
CA LEU A 20 9.69 -4.31 18.69
C LEU A 20 9.36 -3.67 20.05
N ALA A 21 9.22 -4.46 21.11
CA ALA A 21 8.96 -3.95 22.46
C ALA A 21 10.15 -3.19 23.07
N SER A 22 11.35 -3.29 22.48
CA SER A 22 12.52 -2.50 22.89
C SER A 22 12.68 -1.16 22.16
N LEU A 23 11.82 -0.86 21.19
CA LEU A 23 11.88 0.36 20.39
C LEU A 23 10.98 1.46 20.96
N PRO A 24 11.23 2.74 20.61
CA PRO A 24 10.27 3.82 20.85
C PRO A 24 8.90 3.50 20.23
N LEU A 25 7.82 3.95 20.89
CA LEU A 25 6.44 3.63 20.50
C LEU A 25 6.16 3.90 19.02
N ASP A 26 6.47 5.10 18.53
CA ASP A 26 6.20 5.50 17.14
C ASP A 26 6.95 4.63 16.14
N GLU A 27 8.19 4.24 16.46
CA GLU A 27 8.99 3.36 15.62
C GLU A 27 8.44 1.92 15.61
N ALA A 28 8.03 1.41 16.78
CA ALA A 28 7.43 0.08 16.89
C ALA A 28 6.11 0.00 16.10
N LEU A 29 5.26 1.03 16.20
CA LEU A 29 4.01 1.12 15.46
C LEU A 29 4.25 1.22 13.96
N GLN A 30 5.19 2.06 13.52
CA GLN A 30 5.53 2.19 12.11
C GLN A 30 6.06 0.87 11.52
N ARG A 31 6.91 0.16 12.25
CA ARG A 31 7.43 -1.15 11.81
C ARG A 31 6.33 -2.20 11.73
N ALA A 32 5.42 -2.24 12.72
CA ALA A 32 4.27 -3.15 12.70
C ALA A 32 3.33 -2.86 11.51
N TYR A 33 3.07 -1.58 11.23
CA TYR A 33 2.27 -1.15 10.09
C TYR A 33 2.89 -1.63 8.76
N VAL A 34 4.19 -1.35 8.54
CA VAL A 34 4.91 -1.77 7.33
C VAL A 34 4.95 -3.29 7.19
N ALA A 35 5.09 -4.04 8.30
CA ALA A 35 5.04 -5.50 8.26
C ALA A 35 3.67 -6.01 7.79
N GLY A 36 2.57 -5.44 8.32
CA GLY A 36 1.22 -5.80 7.92
C GLY A 36 0.90 -5.48 6.45
N GLU A 37 1.34 -4.31 5.97
CA GLU A 37 1.19 -3.91 4.56
C GLU A 37 1.87 -4.88 3.59
N LYS A 38 3.05 -5.39 3.99
CA LYS A 38 3.91 -6.20 3.12
C LYS A 38 3.74 -7.71 3.30
N ILE A 39 2.95 -8.16 4.26
CA ILE A 39 2.85 -9.60 4.57
C ILE A 39 2.32 -10.42 3.39
N LEU A 40 1.43 -9.83 2.57
CA LEU A 40 0.84 -10.53 1.44
C LEU A 40 1.79 -10.65 0.25
N ILE A 41 2.84 -9.84 0.18
CA ILE A 41 3.90 -9.94 -0.84
C ILE A 41 5.10 -10.78 -0.37
N ASP A 42 5.12 -11.21 0.89
CA ASP A 42 6.11 -12.15 1.42
C ASP A 42 5.74 -13.59 1.00
N SER A 43 6.53 -14.16 0.09
CA SER A 43 6.30 -15.50 -0.44
C SER A 43 6.35 -16.58 0.65
N ASP A 44 7.20 -16.39 1.66
CA ASP A 44 7.40 -17.38 2.72
C ASP A 44 6.26 -17.31 3.73
N ALA A 45 5.73 -16.12 3.99
CA ALA A 45 4.55 -15.91 4.81
C ALA A 45 3.30 -16.52 4.13
N ILE A 46 3.13 -16.34 2.82
CA ILE A 46 2.02 -16.95 2.09
C ILE A 46 2.18 -18.48 2.01
N ALA A 47 3.39 -18.98 1.73
CA ALA A 47 3.66 -20.41 1.72
C ALA A 47 3.43 -21.06 3.10
N ALA A 48 3.60 -20.30 4.19
CA ALA A 48 3.33 -20.75 5.55
C ALA A 48 1.89 -21.22 5.77
N VAL A 49 0.93 -20.53 5.15
CA VAL A 49 -0.50 -20.65 5.45
C VAL A 49 -1.30 -21.25 4.30
N SER A 50 -0.71 -21.35 3.10
CA SER A 50 -1.40 -21.76 1.88
C SER A 50 -1.99 -23.17 1.99
N GLN A 51 -1.28 -24.11 2.62
CA GLN A 51 -1.75 -25.48 2.83
C GLN A 51 -2.92 -25.55 3.83
N ASP A 52 -2.91 -24.72 4.87
CA ASP A 52 -4.00 -24.65 5.84
C ASP A 52 -5.26 -24.06 5.22
N LEU A 53 -5.11 -23.02 4.38
CA LEU A 53 -6.20 -22.44 3.62
C LEU A 53 -6.85 -23.48 2.69
N TRP A 54 -6.04 -24.23 1.94
CA TRP A 54 -6.51 -25.33 1.10
C TRP A 54 -7.26 -26.38 1.93
N THR A 55 -6.65 -26.86 3.02
CA THR A 55 -7.22 -27.90 3.89
C THR A 55 -8.57 -27.49 4.48
N ASN A 56 -8.66 -26.26 4.99
CA ASN A 56 -9.90 -25.74 5.56
C ASN A 56 -10.99 -25.57 4.50
N TRP A 57 -10.65 -25.03 3.33
CA TRP A 57 -11.59 -24.89 2.22
C TRP A 57 -12.08 -26.26 1.73
N MET A 58 -11.18 -27.22 1.60
CA MET A 58 -11.49 -28.61 1.24
C MET A 58 -12.48 -29.25 2.21
N ASN A 59 -12.19 -29.20 3.50
CA ASN A 59 -13.06 -29.78 4.53
C ASN A 59 -14.47 -29.17 4.52
N ALA A 60 -14.59 -27.88 4.16
CA ALA A 60 -15.87 -27.20 4.08
C ALA A 60 -16.65 -27.49 2.79
N ASN A 61 -15.97 -27.69 1.66
CA ASN A 61 -16.59 -27.70 0.33
C ASN A 61 -16.59 -29.06 -0.37
N VAL A 62 -15.68 -29.97 0.02
CA VAL A 62 -15.51 -31.30 -0.58
C VAL A 62 -15.34 -32.36 0.52
N PRO A 63 -16.32 -32.50 1.44
CA PRO A 63 -16.14 -33.32 2.64
C PRO A 63 -16.03 -34.82 2.33
N ASN A 64 -16.65 -35.30 1.24
CA ASN A 64 -16.68 -36.71 0.87
C ASN A 64 -16.71 -36.88 -0.66
N ALA A 65 -16.39 -38.09 -1.13
CA ALA A 65 -16.66 -38.50 -2.49
C ALA A 65 -18.18 -38.71 -2.73
N CYS A 66 -18.63 -38.44 -3.96
CA CYS A 66 -20.01 -38.51 -4.41
C CYS A 66 -20.14 -39.50 -5.59
N GLY A 67 -19.81 -40.77 -5.35
CA GLY A 67 -19.94 -41.85 -6.35
C GLY A 67 -18.75 -42.02 -7.30
N GLN A 68 -17.68 -41.24 -7.12
CA GLN A 68 -16.40 -41.48 -7.79
C GLN A 68 -15.68 -42.69 -7.20
N SER A 69 -14.88 -43.37 -8.02
CA SER A 69 -13.81 -44.26 -7.53
C SER A 69 -12.71 -43.48 -6.80
N GLU A 70 -11.85 -44.20 -6.06
CA GLU A 70 -10.74 -43.58 -5.32
C GLU A 70 -9.78 -42.81 -6.26
N ASP A 71 -9.46 -43.37 -7.42
CA ASP A 71 -8.59 -42.74 -8.42
C ASP A 71 -9.23 -41.47 -9.02
N GLU A 72 -10.53 -41.53 -9.36
CA GLU A 72 -11.26 -40.39 -9.89
C GLU A 72 -11.40 -39.26 -8.86
N TYR A 73 -11.65 -39.61 -7.60
CA TYR A 73 -11.72 -38.64 -6.51
C TYR A 73 -10.35 -38.01 -6.27
N GLY A 74 -9.28 -38.81 -6.20
CA GLY A 74 -7.90 -38.31 -6.07
C GLY A 74 -7.48 -37.39 -7.21
N ALA A 75 -7.83 -37.74 -8.45
CA ALA A 75 -7.58 -36.88 -9.61
C ALA A 75 -8.34 -35.54 -9.53
N LEU A 76 -9.60 -35.58 -9.10
CA LEU A 76 -10.40 -34.38 -8.88
C LEU A 76 -9.77 -33.48 -7.80
N LEU A 77 -9.35 -34.06 -6.67
CA LEU A 77 -8.70 -33.29 -5.60
C LEU A 77 -7.43 -32.60 -6.07
N ASN A 78 -6.60 -33.29 -6.85
CA ASN A 78 -5.38 -32.71 -7.41
C ASN A 78 -5.66 -31.55 -8.37
N LEU A 79 -6.68 -31.68 -9.23
CA LEU A 79 -7.09 -30.59 -10.12
C LEU A 79 -7.61 -29.38 -9.33
N MET A 80 -8.45 -29.62 -8.33
CA MET A 80 -8.98 -28.56 -7.46
C MET A 80 -7.88 -27.85 -6.69
N MET A 81 -6.90 -28.60 -6.17
CA MET A 81 -5.73 -28.06 -5.48
C MET A 81 -4.91 -27.14 -6.39
N ASN A 82 -4.63 -27.58 -7.62
CA ASN A 82 -3.91 -26.76 -8.60
C ASN A 82 -4.66 -25.47 -8.94
N HIS A 83 -5.97 -25.55 -9.16
CA HIS A 83 -6.80 -24.37 -9.42
C HIS A 83 -6.88 -23.42 -8.23
N PHE A 84 -6.99 -23.96 -7.01
CA PHE A 84 -7.01 -23.17 -5.78
C PHE A 84 -5.71 -22.38 -5.60
N PHE A 85 -4.55 -23.04 -5.71
CA PHE A 85 -3.26 -22.37 -5.55
C PHE A 85 -2.95 -21.39 -6.69
N HIS A 86 -3.40 -21.68 -7.91
CA HIS A 86 -3.34 -20.71 -9.00
C HIS A 86 -4.17 -19.47 -8.68
N GLY A 87 -5.42 -19.63 -8.23
CA GLY A 87 -6.29 -18.52 -7.82
C GLY A 87 -5.72 -17.71 -6.66
N LEU A 88 -5.14 -18.38 -5.64
CA LEU A 88 -4.47 -17.72 -4.52
C LEU A 88 -3.29 -16.87 -5.01
N THR A 89 -2.45 -17.42 -5.89
CA THR A 89 -1.30 -16.72 -6.47
C THR A 89 -1.74 -15.47 -7.23
N GLU A 90 -2.77 -15.58 -8.08
CA GLU A 90 -3.29 -14.45 -8.83
C GLU A 90 -3.93 -13.39 -7.93
N GLY A 91 -4.64 -13.81 -6.87
CA GLY A 91 -5.19 -12.90 -5.86
C GLY A 91 -4.11 -12.09 -5.16
N VAL A 92 -3.03 -12.75 -4.73
CA VAL A 92 -1.86 -12.10 -4.11
C VAL A 92 -1.18 -11.13 -5.07
N LYS A 93 -0.98 -11.50 -6.34
CA LYS A 93 -0.39 -10.60 -7.35
C LYS A 93 -1.23 -9.34 -7.56
N ARG A 94 -2.55 -9.46 -7.68
CA ARG A 94 -3.45 -8.31 -7.84
C ARG A 94 -3.36 -7.37 -6.64
N PHE A 95 -3.42 -7.92 -5.42
CA PHE A 95 -3.24 -7.12 -4.21
C PHE A 95 -1.90 -6.37 -4.23
N ALA A 96 -0.81 -7.06 -4.59
CA ALA A 96 0.52 -6.46 -4.72
C ALA A 96 0.62 -5.38 -5.82
N GLU A 97 -0.11 -5.54 -6.92
CA GLU A 97 -0.19 -4.56 -8.01
C GLU A 97 -0.98 -3.32 -7.60
N ASP A 98 -2.10 -3.50 -6.89
CA ASP A 98 -2.92 -2.41 -6.37
C ASP A 98 -2.14 -1.58 -5.35
N ALA A 99 -1.47 -2.24 -4.39
CA ALA A 99 -0.62 -1.57 -3.41
C ALA A 99 0.51 -0.76 -4.08
N ARG A 100 1.23 -1.36 -5.04
CA ARG A 100 2.29 -0.65 -5.78
C ARG A 100 1.76 0.48 -6.65
N THR A 101 0.55 0.35 -7.19
CA THR A 101 -0.09 1.41 -7.98
C THR A 101 -0.43 2.59 -7.08
N MET A 102 -0.98 2.34 -5.89
CA MET A 102 -1.25 3.37 -4.90
C MET A 102 0.02 4.10 -4.47
N GLU A 103 1.10 3.37 -4.15
CA GLU A 103 2.40 3.96 -3.79
C GLU A 103 2.95 4.87 -4.91
N ARG A 104 2.82 4.44 -6.18
CA ARG A 104 3.28 5.23 -7.33
C ARG A 104 2.47 6.51 -7.49
N VAL A 105 1.14 6.41 -7.44
CA VAL A 105 0.24 7.55 -7.58
C VAL A 105 0.50 8.55 -6.45
N GLU A 106 0.64 8.07 -5.22
CA GLU A 106 0.98 8.92 -4.07
C GLU A 106 2.29 9.66 -4.29
N ARG A 107 3.36 8.95 -4.66
CA ARG A 107 4.66 9.57 -4.88
C ARG A 107 4.57 10.66 -5.96
N ASP A 108 3.91 10.35 -7.07
CA ASP A 108 3.77 11.29 -8.18
C ASP A 108 2.97 12.53 -7.74
N LEU A 109 1.89 12.37 -6.98
CA LEU A 109 1.10 13.48 -6.44
C LEU A 109 1.89 14.32 -5.42
N CYS A 110 2.66 13.67 -4.53
CA CYS A 110 3.56 14.37 -3.61
C CYS A 110 4.61 15.19 -4.35
N ASP A 111 5.19 14.67 -5.44
CA ASP A 111 6.17 15.40 -6.25
C ASP A 111 5.54 16.61 -6.96
N HIS A 112 4.32 16.47 -7.47
CA HIS A 112 3.57 17.60 -8.05
C HIS A 112 3.19 18.64 -6.99
N SER A 113 2.78 18.22 -5.78
CA SER A 113 2.49 19.14 -4.68
C SER A 113 3.75 19.91 -4.25
N ARG A 114 4.91 19.24 -4.14
CA ARG A 114 6.21 19.91 -3.87
C ARG A 114 6.55 20.94 -4.94
N TRP A 115 6.31 20.61 -6.20
CA TRP A 115 6.53 21.55 -7.30
C TRP A 115 5.59 22.76 -7.21
N ALA A 116 4.30 22.54 -6.93
CA ALA A 116 3.34 23.62 -6.71
C ALA A 116 3.78 24.53 -5.55
N TRP A 117 4.20 23.98 -4.42
CA TRP A 117 4.74 24.75 -3.30
C TRP A 117 5.97 25.58 -3.68
N LYS A 118 6.84 25.06 -4.55
CA LYS A 118 7.97 25.84 -5.08
C LYS A 118 7.50 27.04 -5.89
N VAL A 119 6.51 26.86 -6.78
CA VAL A 119 5.94 27.95 -7.58
C VAL A 119 5.26 28.97 -6.67
N TYR A 120 4.47 28.53 -5.68
CA TYR A 120 3.87 29.38 -4.66
C TYR A 120 4.92 30.29 -4.00
N ASN A 121 6.03 29.71 -3.55
CA ASN A 121 7.10 30.47 -2.88
C ASN A 121 7.74 31.51 -3.79
N VAL A 122 7.93 31.20 -5.09
CA VAL A 122 8.44 32.16 -6.07
C VAL A 122 7.44 33.30 -6.28
N LEU A 123 6.15 32.99 -6.42
CA LEU A 123 5.10 34.01 -6.57
C LEU A 123 4.97 34.88 -5.32
N ALA A 124 5.09 34.29 -4.12
CA ALA A 124 5.14 35.01 -2.86
C ALA A 124 6.32 35.99 -2.82
N PHE A 125 7.51 35.55 -3.23
CA PHE A 125 8.67 36.43 -3.32
C PHE A 125 8.44 37.56 -4.34
N MET A 126 7.87 37.25 -5.50
CA MET A 126 7.58 38.25 -6.53
C MET A 126 6.56 39.28 -6.06
N SER A 127 5.48 38.88 -5.38
CA SER A 127 4.44 39.81 -4.91
C SER A 127 4.95 40.83 -3.89
N GLU A 128 6.00 40.49 -3.14
CA GLU A 128 6.66 41.41 -2.20
C GLU A 128 7.65 42.36 -2.91
N ALA A 129 8.19 41.94 -4.06
CA ALA A 129 9.14 42.74 -4.83
C ALA A 129 8.46 43.73 -5.81
N ILE A 130 7.20 43.48 -6.17
CA ILE A 130 6.44 44.30 -7.11
C ILE A 130 5.70 45.40 -6.32
N SER A 131 5.75 46.64 -6.84
CA SER A 131 4.99 47.76 -6.25
C SER A 131 3.48 47.57 -6.40
N ASP A 132 2.70 48.25 -5.57
CA ASP A 132 1.23 48.21 -5.71
C ASP A 132 0.76 48.70 -7.07
N ASP A 133 -0.29 48.04 -7.56
CA ASP A 133 -0.90 48.37 -8.86
C ASP A 133 -1.51 49.77 -8.85
N ARG A 134 -1.29 50.52 -9.93
CA ARG A 134 -1.76 51.89 -10.08
C ARG A 134 -2.98 51.97 -10.99
N ALA A 135 -3.82 52.97 -10.74
CA ALA A 135 -4.98 53.23 -11.58
C ALA A 135 -4.56 53.51 -13.04
N GLY A 136 -5.14 52.76 -13.98
CA GLY A 136 -4.85 52.89 -15.41
C GLY A 136 -3.64 52.10 -15.91
N GLU A 137 -2.91 51.40 -15.02
CA GLU A 137 -1.82 50.48 -15.37
C GLU A 137 -2.29 49.01 -15.33
N LEU A 138 -1.45 48.08 -15.77
CA LEU A 138 -1.76 46.64 -15.69
C LEU A 138 -1.71 46.15 -14.23
N PRO A 139 -2.65 45.29 -13.78
CA PRO A 139 -2.73 44.83 -12.40
C PRO A 139 -1.77 43.67 -12.13
N VAL A 140 -0.46 43.93 -12.26
CA VAL A 140 0.58 42.91 -12.20
C VAL A 140 0.67 42.30 -10.80
N ARG A 141 0.67 43.12 -9.75
CA ARG A 141 0.81 42.61 -8.37
C ARG A 141 -0.40 41.79 -7.97
N CYS A 142 -1.60 42.29 -8.20
CA CYS A 142 -2.84 41.56 -7.91
C CYS A 142 -2.86 40.21 -8.66
N THR A 143 -2.51 40.20 -9.95
CA THR A 143 -2.46 38.95 -10.73
C THR A 143 -1.47 37.94 -10.14
N VAL A 144 -0.29 38.39 -9.71
CA VAL A 144 0.72 37.51 -9.08
C VAL A 144 0.21 36.96 -7.75
N VAL A 145 -0.50 37.78 -6.95
CA VAL A 145 -1.12 37.35 -5.69
C VAL A 145 -2.22 36.32 -5.94
N ASP A 146 -3.08 36.52 -6.94
CA ASP A 146 -4.15 35.58 -7.29
C ASP A 146 -3.57 34.24 -7.75
N LEU A 147 -2.57 34.27 -8.64
CA LEU A 147 -1.85 33.07 -9.07
C LEU A 147 -1.19 32.33 -7.90
N ARG A 148 -0.67 33.08 -6.92
CA ARG A 148 -0.10 32.48 -5.71
C ARG A 148 -1.18 31.70 -4.95
N LEU A 149 -2.35 32.28 -4.73
CA LEU A 149 -3.46 31.62 -4.02
C LEU A 149 -3.96 30.39 -4.78
N ASP A 150 -4.05 30.45 -6.11
CA ASP A 150 -4.45 29.31 -6.93
C ASP A 150 -3.45 28.15 -6.81
N VAL A 151 -2.16 28.45 -6.79
CA VAL A 151 -1.10 27.43 -6.65
C VAL A 151 -1.04 26.86 -5.24
N GLU A 152 -1.32 27.66 -4.20
CA GLU A 152 -1.47 27.18 -2.82
C GLU A 152 -2.58 26.14 -2.71
N LYS A 153 -3.74 26.49 -3.29
CA LYS A 153 -4.90 25.61 -3.32
C LYS A 153 -4.56 24.32 -4.07
N LEU A 154 -3.95 24.41 -5.26
CA LEU A 154 -3.51 23.24 -6.02
C LEU A 154 -2.57 22.34 -5.20
N ALA A 155 -1.58 22.92 -4.51
CA ALA A 155 -0.63 22.15 -3.71
C ALA A 155 -1.32 21.39 -2.57
N THR A 156 -2.33 22.01 -1.95
CA THR A 156 -3.13 21.43 -0.87
C THR A 156 -4.08 20.35 -1.39
N ASP A 157 -4.82 20.64 -2.46
CA ASP A 157 -5.77 19.71 -3.09
C ASP A 157 -5.07 18.40 -3.52
N LEU A 158 -3.83 18.48 -4.02
CA LEU A 158 -3.03 17.31 -4.37
C LEU A 158 -2.69 16.44 -3.14
N MET A 159 -2.37 17.05 -2.00
CA MET A 159 -2.09 16.32 -0.75
C MET A 159 -3.36 15.71 -0.14
N ASP A 160 -4.47 16.44 -0.22
CA ASP A 160 -5.77 15.94 0.23
C ASP A 160 -6.22 14.76 -0.64
N LEU A 161 -5.94 14.76 -1.95
CA LEU A 161 -6.25 13.63 -2.83
C LEU A 161 -5.48 12.36 -2.43
N VAL A 162 -4.20 12.49 -2.06
CA VAL A 162 -3.41 11.38 -1.51
C VAL A 162 -4.02 10.84 -0.21
N ARG A 163 -4.36 11.74 0.72
CA ARG A 163 -4.99 11.36 1.99
C ARG A 163 -6.31 10.65 1.78
N ASN A 164 -7.15 11.17 0.89
CA ASN A 164 -8.47 10.60 0.59
C ASN A 164 -8.34 9.25 -0.14
N ALA A 165 -7.36 9.08 -1.03
CA ALA A 165 -7.10 7.81 -1.69
C ALA A 165 -6.63 6.70 -0.72
N ARG A 166 -5.93 7.07 0.36
CA ARG A 166 -5.49 6.13 1.42
C ARG A 166 -6.58 5.74 2.41
N HIS A 167 -7.59 6.58 2.59
CA HIS A 167 -8.63 6.43 3.63
C HIS A 167 -10.05 6.30 3.10
N GLY A 168 -10.21 6.20 1.77
CA GLY A 168 -11.48 5.98 1.10
C GLY A 168 -12.12 4.64 1.42
#